data_AF-A0A537PBK1-F1
#
_entry.id   AF-A0A537PBK1-F1
#
_cell.length_a   1.000
_cell.length_b   1.000
_cell.length_c   1.000
_cell.angle_alpha   90.00
_cell.angle_beta   90.00
_cell.angle_gamma   90.00
#
_symmetry.space_group_name_H-M   'P 1'
#
loop_
_entity.id
_entity.type
_entity.pdbx_description
1 polymer ?
#
loop_
_entity_poly.entity_id
_entity_poly.type
_entity_poly.pdbx_seq_one_letter_code
_entity_poly.pdbx_strand_id
1 'polypeptide(L)' 'MPQAMCEMGPVGLNRGLIVNRDKPPFDNPELRQAMALSLDRQAFIDILTEGEGDIGGVMQPAPAGLWGMPADVL' A
#
# COMPACT_ATOMS: atom_id res chain seq x y z
N MET A 1 7.27 30.14 24.81
CA MET A 1 6.51 29.62 23.65
C MET A 1 6.41 28.11 23.83
N PRO A 2 5.21 27.50 23.88
CA PRO A 2 5.13 26.04 23.89
C PRO A 2 5.71 25.48 22.59
N GLN A 3 6.49 24.41 22.68
CA GLN A 3 6.95 23.67 21.52
C GLN A 3 5.83 22.72 21.10
N ALA A 4 5.30 22.89 19.89
CA ALA A 4 4.43 21.90 19.29
C ALA A 4 5.29 20.75 18.76
N MET A 5 4.97 19.52 19.17
CA MET A 5 5.49 18.31 18.55
C MET A 5 4.48 17.86 17.51
N CYS A 6 4.86 17.88 16.23
CA CYS A 6 4.06 17.34 15.15
C CYS A 6 4.51 15.89 14.91
N GLU A 7 3.56 14.97 14.86
CA GLU A 7 3.79 13.56 14.56
C GLU A 7 2.95 13.17 13.34
N MET A 8 3.57 12.47 12.39
CA MET A 8 2.85 11.89 11.26
C MET A 8 2.17 10.61 11.73
N GLY A 9 0.85 10.63 11.68
CA GLY A 9 0.01 9.49 12.01
C GLY A 9 -0.38 8.68 10.77
N PRO A 10 -0.68 7.39 10.94
CA PRO A 10 -1.21 6.58 9.87
C PRO A 10 -2.52 7.16 9.31
N VAL A 11 -2.62 7.26 7.99
CA VAL A 11 -3.79 7.86 7.30
C VAL A 11 -5.02 6.94 7.33
N GLY A 12 -4.84 5.61 7.45
CA GLY A 12 -5.94 4.63 7.42
C GLY A 12 -6.60 4.48 6.05
N LEU A 13 -6.01 5.05 4.99
CA LEU A 13 -6.47 4.92 3.62
C LEU A 13 -5.58 3.97 2.84
N ASN A 14 -6.18 2.99 2.17
CA ASN A 14 -5.48 2.12 1.24
C ASN A 14 -5.28 2.84 -0.10
N ARG A 15 -4.04 2.88 -0.58
CA ARG A 15 -3.72 3.24 -1.97
C ARG A 15 -3.35 1.96 -2.71
N GLY A 16 -4.24 1.51 -3.59
CA GLY A 16 -4.09 0.25 -4.30
C GLY A 16 -4.67 0.30 -5.70
N LEU A 17 -4.32 -0.72 -6.49
CA LEU A 17 -4.85 -0.92 -7.83
C LEU A 17 -6.09 -1.83 -7.76
N ILE A 18 -7.25 -1.31 -8.12
CA ILE A 18 -8.49 -2.08 -8.23
C ILE A 18 -8.72 -2.41 -9.70
N VAL A 19 -8.84 -3.69 -10.02
CA VAL A 19 -9.12 -4.20 -11.37
C VAL A 19 -10.44 -4.94 -11.40
N ASN A 20 -11.19 -4.79 -12.50
CA ASN A 20 -12.44 -5.54 -12.68
C ASN A 20 -12.14 -6.96 -13.14
N ARG A 21 -12.09 -7.89 -12.18
CA ARG A 21 -11.79 -9.31 -12.42
C ARG A 21 -12.81 -10.08 -13.27
N ASP A 22 -13.97 -9.48 -13.58
CA ASP A 22 -15.03 -10.13 -14.37
C ASP A 22 -15.02 -9.70 -15.83
N LYS A 23 -14.08 -8.83 -16.23
CA LYS A 23 -13.99 -8.27 -17.58
C LYS A 23 -12.64 -8.60 -18.23
N PRO A 24 -12.64 -9.10 -19.48
CA PRO A 24 -11.40 -9.24 -20.24
C PRO A 24 -10.66 -7.89 -20.41
N PRO A 25 -9.31 -7.88 -20.36
CA PRO A 25 -8.42 -9.03 -20.14
C PRO A 25 -8.12 -9.33 -18.66
N PHE A 26 -8.74 -8.60 -17.72
CA PHE A 26 -8.44 -8.66 -16.28
C PHE A 26 -9.05 -9.86 -15.57
N ASP A 27 -9.84 -10.67 -16.25
CA ASP A 27 -10.32 -11.97 -15.80
C ASP A 27 -9.19 -13.02 -15.72
N ASN A 28 -8.12 -12.86 -16.51
CA ASN A 28 -6.92 -13.69 -16.44
C ASN A 28 -6.14 -13.48 -15.12
N PRO A 29 -5.98 -14.51 -14.26
CA PRO A 29 -5.21 -14.41 -13.02
C PRO A 29 -3.71 -14.11 -13.23
N GLU A 30 -3.10 -14.65 -14.29
CA GLU A 30 -1.68 -14.40 -14.59
C GLU A 30 -1.44 -12.94 -14.96
N LEU A 31 -2.37 -12.32 -15.70
CA LEU A 31 -2.29 -10.90 -16.00
C LEU A 31 -2.34 -10.06 -14.72
N ARG A 32 -3.26 -10.37 -13.80
CA ARG A 32 -3.36 -9.64 -12.53
C ARG A 32 -2.10 -9.81 -11.67
N GLN A 33 -1.50 -10.99 -11.67
CA GLN A 33 -0.21 -11.22 -11.01
C GLN A 33 0.91 -10.40 -11.66
N ALA A 34 0.99 -10.38 -12.99
CA ALA A 34 1.97 -9.57 -13.71
C ALA A 34 1.81 -8.07 -13.41
N MET A 35 0.57 -7.58 -13.34
CA MET A 35 0.29 -6.19 -12.92
C MET A 35 0.80 -5.92 -11.51
N ALA A 36 0.53 -6.80 -10.54
CA ALA A 36 1.00 -6.63 -9.16
C ALA A 36 2.53 -6.60 -9.07
N LEU A 37 3.23 -7.46 -9.82
CA LEU A 37 4.69 -7.55 -9.85
C LEU A 37 5.36 -6.38 -10.60
N SER A 38 4.63 -5.70 -11.48
CA SER A 38 5.15 -4.56 -12.25
C SER A 38 5.15 -3.23 -11.48
N LEU A 39 4.51 -3.17 -10.31
CA LEU A 39 4.42 -1.94 -9.52
C LEU A 39 5.64 -1.79 -8.62
N ASP A 40 6.42 -0.74 -8.84
CA ASP A 40 7.45 -0.30 -7.90
C ASP A 40 6.80 0.42 -6.72
N ARG A 41 6.61 -0.31 -5.62
CA ARG A 41 5.93 0.20 -4.43
C ARG A 41 6.75 1.27 -3.71
N GLN A 42 8.09 1.22 -3.79
CA GLN A 42 8.94 2.22 -3.17
C GLN A 42 8.85 3.54 -3.93
N ALA A 43 8.88 3.51 -5.27
CA ALA A 43 8.71 4.70 -6.07
C ALA A 43 7.36 5.40 -5.79
N PHE A 44 6.28 4.65 -5.55
CA PHE A 44 5.00 5.21 -5.15
C PHE A 44 5.07 5.92 -3.79
N ILE A 45 5.77 5.35 -2.82
CA ILE A 45 5.96 5.94 -1.49
C ILE A 45 6.78 7.24 -1.60
N ASP A 46 7.90 7.19 -2.31
CA ASP A 46 8.82 8.32 -2.45
C ASP A 46 8.15 9.49 -3.18
N ILE A 47 7.39 9.21 -4.23
CA ILE A 47 6.79 10.24 -5.08
C ILE A 47 5.44 10.74 -4.54
N LEU A 48 4.54 9.85 -4.12
CA LEU A 48 3.15 10.23 -3.79
C LEU A 48 2.96 10.60 -2.32
N THR A 49 3.79 10.06 -1.44
CA THR A 49 3.73 10.31 0.02
C THR A 49 4.97 10.99 0.55
N GLU A 50 5.88 11.43 -0.34
CA GLU A 50 7.13 12.10 0.04
C GLU A 50 7.97 11.27 1.02
N GLY A 51 7.91 9.94 0.90
CA GLY A 51 8.59 8.99 1.80
C GLY A 51 7.82 8.56 3.05
N GLU A 52 6.65 9.15 3.33
CA GLU A 52 5.88 8.90 4.57
C GLU A 52 4.86 7.75 4.47
N GLY A 53 5.02 6.87 3.47
CA GLY A 53 4.10 5.77 3.19
C GLY A 53 4.66 4.41 3.62
N ASP A 54 3.76 3.51 4.05
CA ASP A 54 4.12 2.14 4.41
C ASP A 54 3.69 1.12 3.35
N ILE A 55 4.56 0.15 3.11
CA ILE A 55 4.26 -1.04 2.30
C ILE A 55 3.29 -1.94 3.08
N GLY A 56 2.05 -2.01 2.62
CA GLY A 56 1.00 -2.83 3.23
C GLY A 56 0.34 -3.81 2.26
N GLY A 57 -0.36 -4.81 2.81
CA GLY A 57 -1.22 -5.71 2.05
C GLY A 57 -2.61 -5.12 1.84
N VAL A 58 -3.64 -5.97 1.88
CA VAL A 58 -5.04 -5.53 1.88
C VAL A 58 -5.35 -4.74 3.16
N MET A 59 -4.83 -5.20 4.29
CA MET A 59 -4.94 -4.54 5.59
C MET A 59 -3.73 -3.66 5.84
N GLN A 60 -3.93 -2.60 6.63
CA GLN A 60 -2.87 -1.72 7.08
C GLN A 60 -1.75 -2.50 7.79
N PRO A 61 -0.47 -2.20 7.54
CA PRO A 61 0.64 -2.90 8.18
C PRO A 61 0.77 -2.53 9.67
N ALA A 62 1.41 -3.41 10.45
CA ALA A 62 1.78 -3.11 11.83
C ALA A 62 2.82 -1.97 11.89
N PRO A 63 2.86 -1.15 12.96
CA PRO A 63 2.08 -1.27 14.21
C PRO A 63 0.66 -0.69 14.12
N ALA A 64 0.36 0.09 13.09
CA ALA A 64 -0.89 0.82 13.01
C ALA A 64 -2.10 -0.05 12.63
N GLY A 65 -1.88 -1.13 11.87
CA GLY A 65 -2.89 -2.13 11.56
C GLY A 65 -2.71 -3.40 12.39
N LEU A 66 -3.66 -3.65 13.30
CA LEU A 66 -3.64 -4.80 14.21
C LEU A 66 -3.64 -6.16 13.48
N TRP A 67 -4.16 -6.18 12.25
CA TRP A 67 -4.30 -7.36 11.39
C TRP A 67 -3.39 -7.29 10.15
N GLY A 68 -2.31 -6.51 10.24
CA GLY A 68 -1.32 -6.41 9.18
C GLY A 68 -0.61 -7.75 8.93
N MET A 69 -0.22 -7.98 7.68
CA MET A 69 0.63 -9.11 7.32
C MET A 69 2.02 -8.95 7.96
N PRO A 70 2.71 -10.05 8.32
CA PRO A 70 4.07 -9.95 8.83
C PRO A 70 5.05 -9.48 7.74
N ALA A 71 6.15 -8.85 8.16
CA ALA A 71 7.04 -8.10 7.27
C ALA A 71 7.78 -8.97 6.24
N ASP A 72 7.91 -10.27 6.49
CA ASP A 72 8.56 -11.24 5.61
C ASP A 72 7.74 -11.60 4.36
N VAL A 73 6.45 -11.29 4.37
CA VAL A 73 5.52 -11.57 3.25
C VAL A 73 4.98 -10.30 2.59
N LEU A 74 5.50 -9.12 2.99
CA LEU A 74 5.14 -7.82 2.42
C LEU A 74 5.97 -7.46 1.20
#